data_AF-A0AAD4K5Q1-F1
#
_entry.id   AF-A0AAD4K5Q1-F1
#
_cell.length_a   1.000
_cell.length_b   1.000
_cell.length_c   1.000
_cell.angle_alpha   90.00
_cell.angle_beta   90.00
_cell.angle_gamma   90.00
#
_symmetry.space_group_name_H-M   'P 1'
#
loop_
_entity.id
_entity.type
_entity.pdbx_description
1 polymer ?
#
loop_
_entity_poly.entity_id
_entity_poly.type
_entity_poly.pdbx_seq_one_letter_code
_entity_poly.pdbx_strand_id
1 'polypeptide(L)'
;MEDDKIERELDILSLVNHDNIVKLYGSSTDEDERIVIVMEYADCGCLNNILHNKGNENTILPHLRSINWMLQCAKGIEYLHDFCPKILHRDLKPKNLLIFNNFRTLKICDFGTVKQLVTKMSCVGTASYMAPEVSNLTSYTEKCDVYSFGITFWEVMSRKKPFYHLEGAVELHIRKKVIEGKRTP
;
A
#
# COMPACT_ATOMS: atom_id res chain seq x y z
N MET A 1 -3.35 7.39 -21.00
CA MET A 1 -4.26 6.92 -19.92
C MET A 1 -3.56 5.94 -18.96
N GLU A 2 -2.80 4.96 -19.47
CA GLU A 2 -1.86 4.13 -18.68
C GLU A 2 -0.52 4.86 -18.50
N ASP A 3 0.03 5.42 -19.59
CA ASP A 3 1.32 6.14 -19.58
C ASP A 3 1.29 7.37 -18.66
N ASP A 4 0.19 8.12 -18.65
CA ASP A 4 -0.01 9.27 -17.72
C ASP A 4 -0.02 8.87 -16.24
N LYS A 5 -0.25 7.58 -15.91
CA LYS A 5 -0.15 7.10 -14.52
C LYS A 5 1.29 6.74 -14.19
N ILE A 6 1.98 6.08 -15.12
CA ILE A 6 3.38 5.70 -14.96
C ILE A 6 4.27 6.94 -14.86
N GLU A 7 4.07 7.94 -15.71
CA GLU A 7 4.82 9.20 -15.62
C GLU A 7 4.62 9.90 -14.28
N ARG A 8 3.37 9.97 -13.78
CA ARG A 8 3.10 10.54 -12.45
C ARG A 8 3.74 9.73 -11.33
N GLU A 9 3.74 8.41 -11.44
CA GLU A 9 4.41 7.54 -10.47
C GLU A 9 5.91 7.82 -10.47
N LEU A 10 6.55 7.93 -11.63
CA LEU A 10 7.96 8.30 -11.76
C LEU A 10 8.26 9.69 -11.19
N ASP A 11 7.43 10.68 -11.50
CA ASP A 11 7.56 12.04 -10.96
C ASP A 11 7.56 12.02 -9.44
N ILE A 12 6.57 11.35 -8.84
CA ILE A 12 6.45 11.30 -7.38
C ILE A 12 7.59 10.49 -6.76
N LEU A 13 7.92 9.32 -7.33
CA LEU A 13 9.03 8.50 -6.85
C LEU A 13 10.39 9.19 -6.96
N SER A 14 10.57 10.09 -7.93
CA SER A 14 11.78 10.90 -8.07
C SER A 14 11.91 12.01 -7.01
N LEU A 15 10.78 12.44 -6.43
CA LEU A 15 10.72 13.50 -5.41
C LEU A 15 10.90 12.97 -3.99
N VAL A 16 10.55 11.71 -3.74
CA VAL A 16 10.56 11.12 -2.40
C VAL A 16 11.89 10.42 -2.10
N ASN A 17 12.41 10.62 -0.89
CA ASN A 17 13.63 9.95 -0.42
C ASN A 17 13.54 9.71 1.09
N HIS A 18 13.23 8.47 1.47
CA HIS A 18 13.04 8.08 2.87
C HIS A 18 13.37 6.60 3.08
N ASP A 19 13.88 6.23 4.26
CA ASP A 19 14.30 4.85 4.56
C ASP A 19 13.17 3.81 4.48
N ASN A 20 11.92 4.26 4.59
CA ASN A 20 10.71 3.43 4.50
C ASN A 20 9.92 3.62 3.20
N ILE A 21 10.55 4.17 2.16
CA ILE A 21 10.00 4.26 0.80
C ILE A 21 11.01 3.64 -0.16
N VAL A 22 10.52 2.84 -1.10
CA VAL A 22 11.38 2.20 -2.10
C VAL A 22 12.10 3.25 -2.93
N LYS A 23 13.41 3.07 -3.14
CA LYS A 23 14.19 4.02 -3.93
C LYS A 23 14.01 3.76 -5.42
N LEU A 24 13.70 4.81 -6.18
CA LEU A 24 13.78 4.83 -7.63
C LEU A 24 15.23 5.16 -8.05
N TYR A 25 15.77 4.37 -8.97
CA TYR A 25 17.06 4.66 -9.62
C TYR A 25 16.87 5.36 -10.96
N GLY A 26 15.77 5.07 -11.67
CA GLY A 26 15.40 5.76 -12.90
C GLY A 26 14.38 4.97 -13.71
N SER A 27 14.11 5.43 -14.91
CA SER A 27 13.33 4.71 -15.91
C SER A 27 14.10 4.66 -17.24
N SER A 28 13.73 3.69 -18.08
CA SER A 28 14.20 3.55 -19.45
C SER A 28 13.04 3.09 -20.32
N THR A 29 13.24 3.09 -21.62
CA THR A 29 12.36 2.42 -22.57
C THR A 29 13.09 1.21 -23.14
N ASP A 30 12.42 0.08 -23.28
CA ASP A 30 12.99 -1.10 -23.95
C ASP A 30 12.77 -1.08 -25.47
N GLU A 31 13.21 -2.13 -26.16
CA GLU A 31 13.12 -2.26 -27.63
C GLU A 31 11.67 -2.28 -28.16
N ASP A 32 10.70 -2.62 -27.30
CA ASP A 32 9.27 -2.68 -27.63
C ASP A 32 8.52 -1.40 -27.23
N GLU A 33 9.25 -0.30 -26.98
CA GLU A 33 8.73 0.99 -26.50
C GLU A 33 8.03 0.91 -25.12
N ARG A 34 8.31 -0.13 -24.31
CA ARG A 34 7.73 -0.25 -22.97
C ARG A 34 8.55 0.52 -21.95
N ILE A 35 7.86 1.23 -21.07
CA ILE A 35 8.50 1.91 -19.93
C ILE A 35 8.98 0.86 -18.92
N VAL A 36 10.27 0.87 -18.64
CA VAL A 36 10.96 0.06 -17.64
C VAL A 36 11.33 0.94 -16.46
N ILE A 37 10.91 0.54 -15.25
CA ILE A 37 11.21 1.27 -14.02
C ILE A 37 12.28 0.50 -13.25
N VAL A 38 13.38 1.19 -12.90
CA VAL A 38 14.52 0.61 -12.18
C VAL A 38 14.50 1.11 -10.74
N MET A 39 14.32 0.18 -9.80
CA MET A 39 14.12 0.48 -8.37
C MET A 39 14.97 -0.43 -7.48
N GLU A 40 15.05 -0.09 -6.21
CA GLU A 40 15.67 -0.91 -5.18
C GLU A 40 15.06 -2.32 -5.11
N TYR A 41 15.90 -3.34 -5.01
CA TYR A 41 15.49 -4.74 -4.99
C TYR A 41 15.17 -5.22 -3.56
N ALA A 42 13.95 -5.70 -3.35
CA ALA A 42 13.48 -6.26 -2.08
C ALA A 42 13.86 -7.75 -1.96
N ASP A 43 14.95 -8.04 -1.25
CA ASP A 43 15.49 -9.40 -1.08
C ASP A 43 14.55 -10.38 -0.35
N CYS A 44 13.59 -9.87 0.43
CA CYS A 44 12.62 -10.69 1.15
C CYS A 44 11.22 -10.69 0.52
N GLY A 45 11.02 -9.98 -0.60
CA GLY A 45 9.72 -9.85 -1.26
C GLY A 45 8.68 -9.02 -0.49
N CYS A 46 7.41 -9.14 -0.87
CA CYS A 46 6.32 -8.38 -0.25
C CYS A 46 5.75 -9.05 1.01
N LEU A 47 5.21 -8.22 1.91
CA LEU A 47 4.66 -8.65 3.18
C LEU A 47 3.48 -9.60 3.00
N ASN A 48 2.68 -9.46 1.94
CA ASN A 48 1.61 -10.41 1.61
C ASN A 48 2.13 -11.85 1.47
N ASN A 49 3.25 -12.05 0.76
CA ASN A 49 3.82 -13.38 0.55
C ASN A 49 4.38 -13.94 1.86
N ILE A 50 4.95 -13.08 2.70
CA ILE A 50 5.45 -13.46 4.02
C ILE A 50 4.30 -13.88 4.95
N LEU A 51 3.15 -13.20 4.86
CA LEU A 51 1.97 -13.46 5.68
C LEU A 51 1.24 -14.76 5.30
N HIS A 52 1.10 -15.02 3.99
CA HIS A 52 0.11 -15.98 3.47
C HIS A 52 0.67 -17.15 2.65
N ASN A 53 1.97 -17.21 2.37
CA ASN A 53 2.51 -18.35 1.64
C ASN A 53 2.48 -19.63 2.48
N LYS A 54 1.96 -20.71 1.89
CA LYS A 54 1.74 -22.02 2.53
C LYS A 54 3.00 -22.69 3.12
N GLY A 55 4.20 -22.25 2.72
CA GLY A 55 5.47 -22.70 3.30
C GLY A 55 5.85 -22.00 4.61
N ASN A 56 5.19 -20.89 4.95
CA ASN A 56 5.47 -20.06 6.12
C ASN A 56 4.43 -20.20 7.24
N GLU A 57 3.50 -21.14 7.13
CA GLU A 57 2.43 -21.38 8.12
C GLU A 57 3.01 -21.68 9.52
N ASN A 58 4.24 -22.23 9.58
CA ASN A 58 4.97 -22.52 10.82
C ASN A 58 6.08 -21.48 11.13
N THR A 59 6.25 -20.46 10.29
CA THR A 59 7.22 -19.39 10.55
C THR A 59 6.62 -18.46 11.61
N ILE A 60 6.94 -18.72 12.88
CA ILE A 60 6.61 -17.83 13.99
C ILE A 60 7.33 -16.51 13.73
N LEU A 61 6.60 -15.57 13.14
CA LEU A 61 7.04 -14.19 13.05
C LEU A 61 6.82 -13.54 14.41
N PRO A 62 7.89 -13.14 15.11
CA PRO A 62 7.74 -12.51 16.41
C PRO A 62 6.84 -11.28 16.30
N HIS A 63 5.85 -11.14 17.19
CA HIS A 63 4.97 -9.97 17.23
C HIS A 63 5.76 -8.66 17.23
N LEU A 64 6.92 -8.64 17.89
CA LEU A 64 7.82 -7.49 17.90
C LEU A 64 8.31 -7.09 16.49
N ARG A 65 8.57 -8.07 15.61
CA ARG A 65 8.96 -7.80 14.22
C ARG A 65 7.78 -7.22 13.43
N SER A 66 6.60 -7.79 13.59
CA SER A 66 5.36 -7.25 12.99
C SER A 66 5.11 -5.80 13.42
N ILE A 67 5.21 -5.50 14.71
CA ILE A 67 5.05 -4.14 15.23
C ILE A 67 6.11 -3.20 14.67
N ASN A 68 7.37 -3.65 14.62
CA ASN A 68 8.47 -2.85 14.07
C ASN A 68 8.26 -2.52 12.58
N TRP A 69 7.80 -3.47 11.78
CA TRP A 69 7.42 -3.22 10.39
C TRP A 69 6.27 -2.22 10.27
N MET A 70 5.25 -2.31 11.10
CA MET A 70 4.14 -1.36 11.06
C MET A 70 4.56 0.03 11.51
N LEU A 71 5.49 0.16 12.46
CA LEU A 71 6.10 1.45 12.81
C LEU A 71 6.86 2.05 11.62
N GLN A 72 7.62 1.24 10.90
CA GLN A 72 8.33 1.66 9.68
C GLN A 72 7.36 2.11 8.58
N CYS A 73 6.26 1.38 8.38
CA CYS A 73 5.19 1.76 7.47
C CYS A 73 4.58 3.12 7.86
N ALA A 74 4.28 3.32 9.15
CA ALA A 74 3.74 4.58 9.65
C ALA A 74 4.68 5.77 9.39
N LYS A 75 6.00 5.60 9.59
CA LYS A 75 7.01 6.62 9.28
C LYS A 75 7.06 6.98 7.79
N GLY A 76 6.95 5.98 6.91
CA GLY A 76 6.87 6.21 5.46
C GLY A 76 5.63 7.00 5.06
N ILE A 77 4.47 6.69 5.66
CA ILE A 77 3.22 7.41 5.41
C ILE A 77 3.27 8.84 5.97
N GLU A 78 3.78 9.03 7.19
CA GLU A 78 3.99 10.35 7.80
C GLU A 78 4.85 11.24 6.89
N TYR A 79 5.97 10.72 6.40
CA TYR A 79 6.83 11.42 5.46
C TYR A 79 6.09 11.88 4.19
N LEU A 80 5.24 11.03 3.59
CA LEU A 80 4.43 11.42 2.42
C LEU A 80 3.39 12.50 2.75
N HIS A 81 2.79 12.40 3.94
CA HIS A 81 1.78 13.34 4.41
C HIS A 81 2.38 14.70 4.78
N ASP A 82 3.69 14.81 5.01
CA ASP A 82 4.37 16.07 5.32
C ASP A 82 4.70 16.93 4.09
N PHE A 83 4.53 16.41 2.86
CA PHE A 83 4.68 17.21 1.65
C PHE A 83 3.64 18.33 1.54
N CYS A 84 3.99 19.40 0.82
CA CYS A 84 3.08 20.47 0.45
C CYS A 84 3.06 20.65 -1.09
N PRO A 85 1.99 20.24 -1.79
CA PRO A 85 0.78 19.59 -1.27
C PRO A 85 1.04 18.16 -0.77
N LYS A 86 0.19 17.68 0.15
CA LYS A 86 0.30 16.31 0.71
C LYS A 86 0.25 15.25 -0.39
N ILE A 87 1.09 14.24 -0.26
CA ILE A 87 1.11 13.07 -1.14
C ILE A 87 0.32 11.94 -0.48
N LEU A 88 -0.72 11.44 -1.15
CA LEU A 88 -1.56 10.35 -0.66
C LEU A 88 -1.22 9.03 -1.36
N HIS A 89 -1.01 7.95 -0.59
CA HIS A 89 -0.68 6.64 -1.14
C HIS A 89 -1.88 5.96 -1.83
N ARG A 90 -3.03 5.91 -1.15
CA ARG A 90 -4.35 5.42 -1.61
C ARG A 90 -4.50 3.93 -1.90
N ASP A 91 -3.42 3.14 -1.92
CA ASP A 91 -3.51 1.66 -2.01
C ASP A 91 -2.59 0.93 -1.03
N LEU A 92 -2.58 1.38 0.23
CA LEU A 92 -1.74 0.78 1.27
C LEU A 92 -2.30 -0.60 1.69
N LYS A 93 -1.52 -1.65 1.41
CA LYS A 93 -1.85 -3.06 1.70
C LYS A 93 -0.57 -3.91 1.75
N PRO A 94 -0.56 -5.11 2.34
CA PRO A 94 0.65 -5.93 2.45
C PRO A 94 1.34 -6.27 1.12
N LYS A 95 0.62 -6.25 -0.01
CA LYS A 95 1.22 -6.44 -1.34
C LYS A 95 2.16 -5.29 -1.73
N ASN A 96 1.90 -4.10 -1.22
CA ASN A 96 2.61 -2.85 -1.54
C ASN A 96 3.61 -2.47 -0.44
N LEU A 97 3.88 -3.41 0.48
CA LEU A 97 4.89 -3.29 1.53
C LEU A 97 5.98 -4.33 1.27
N LEU A 98 7.18 -3.86 0.95
CA LEU A 98 8.33 -4.68 0.60
C LEU A 98 9.27 -4.80 1.79
N ILE A 99 9.89 -5.98 1.94
CA ILE A 99 10.79 -6.29 3.04
C ILE A 99 12.21 -6.44 2.51
N PHE A 100 13.14 -5.82 3.23
CA PHE A 100 14.55 -5.72 2.88
C PHE A 100 15.45 -6.17 4.04
N ASN A 101 16.73 -6.37 3.73
CA ASN A 101 17.81 -6.53 4.68
C ASN A 101 17.55 -7.67 5.66
N ASN A 102 17.24 -8.86 5.12
CA ASN A 102 16.99 -10.05 5.92
C ASN A 102 15.89 -9.83 6.98
N PHE A 103 14.71 -9.39 6.52
CA PHE A 103 13.50 -9.16 7.32
C PHE A 103 13.54 -7.96 8.30
N ARG A 104 14.48 -7.02 8.14
CA ARG A 104 14.68 -5.90 9.08
C ARG A 104 13.99 -4.61 8.65
N THR A 105 13.98 -4.32 7.36
CA THR A 105 13.51 -3.03 6.85
C THR A 105 12.23 -3.23 6.06
N LEU A 106 11.22 -2.40 6.33
CA LEU A 106 10.01 -2.33 5.52
C LEU A 106 10.02 -1.03 4.73
N LYS A 107 9.73 -1.13 3.43
CA LYS A 107 9.55 0.02 2.56
C LYS A 107 8.23 -0.06 1.79
N ILE A 108 7.60 1.08 1.61
CA ILE A 108 6.37 1.24 0.83
C ILE A 108 6.74 1.30 -0.65
N CYS A 109 5.99 0.61 -1.50
CA CYS A 109 6.12 0.62 -2.96
C CYS A 109 4.76 0.82 -3.65
N ASP A 110 4.76 0.79 -4.99
CA ASP A 110 3.57 0.87 -5.86
C ASP A 110 2.82 2.20 -5.71
N PHE A 111 3.34 3.19 -6.43
CA PHE A 111 2.87 4.57 -6.42
C PHE A 111 1.90 4.85 -7.58
N GLY A 112 1.46 3.82 -8.32
CA GLY A 112 0.56 3.95 -9.47
C GLY A 112 -0.85 4.49 -9.12
N THR A 113 -1.20 4.50 -7.83
CA THR A 113 -2.41 5.15 -7.32
C THR A 113 -2.12 6.41 -6.52
N VAL A 114 -0.88 6.92 -6.47
CA VAL A 114 -0.54 8.08 -5.65
C VAL A 114 -1.07 9.37 -6.28
N LYS A 115 -1.39 10.35 -5.43
CA LYS A 115 -1.92 11.64 -5.89
C LYS A 115 -1.65 12.76 -4.91
N GLN A 116 -1.39 13.95 -5.44
CA GLN A 116 -1.40 15.19 -4.67
C GLN A 116 -2.86 15.63 -4.43
N LEU A 117 -3.15 16.07 -3.21
CA LEU A 117 -4.51 16.41 -2.73
C LEU A 117 -5.25 17.47 -3.60
N VAL A 118 -4.54 18.26 -4.41
CA VAL A 118 -5.10 19.32 -5.26
C VAL A 118 -5.87 18.77 -6.48
N THR A 119 -5.83 17.46 -6.73
CA THR A 119 -6.29 16.86 -7.99
C THR A 119 -7.60 16.06 -7.84
N LYS A 120 -8.49 16.08 -8.85
CA LYS A 120 -9.85 15.44 -8.86
C LYS A 120 -9.97 14.10 -8.12
N MET A 121 -11.03 13.92 -7.33
CA MET A 121 -11.26 12.69 -6.56
C MET A 121 -11.61 11.48 -7.43
N SER A 122 -11.11 10.29 -7.06
CA SER A 122 -11.34 9.03 -7.79
C SER A 122 -11.45 7.85 -6.83
N CYS A 123 -12.38 6.93 -7.08
CA CYS A 123 -12.46 5.66 -6.37
C CYS A 123 -11.35 4.72 -6.87
N VAL A 124 -10.24 4.66 -6.15
CA VAL A 124 -9.06 3.82 -6.45
C VAL A 124 -8.60 3.12 -5.18
N GLY A 125 -7.94 1.96 -5.35
CA GLY A 125 -7.44 1.13 -4.25
C GLY A 125 -8.21 -0.18 -4.10
N THR A 126 -7.69 -1.03 -3.22
CA THR A 126 -8.23 -2.38 -3.00
C THR A 126 -9.42 -2.35 -2.02
N ALA A 127 -10.58 -2.90 -2.43
CA ALA A 127 -11.86 -2.76 -1.72
C ALA A 127 -11.81 -3.09 -0.22
N SER A 128 -11.04 -4.11 0.18
CA SER A 128 -10.92 -4.54 1.58
C SER A 128 -10.15 -3.57 2.48
N TYR A 129 -9.34 -2.69 1.92
CA TYR A 129 -8.49 -1.73 2.64
C TYR A 129 -9.02 -0.30 2.50
N MET A 130 -9.97 -0.09 1.58
CA MET A 130 -10.48 1.23 1.21
C MET A 130 -11.36 1.83 2.31
N ALA A 131 -11.13 3.11 2.60
CA ALA A 131 -11.95 3.87 3.53
C ALA A 131 -13.36 4.15 2.96
N PRO A 132 -14.41 4.25 3.82
CA PRO A 132 -15.79 4.45 3.36
C PRO A 132 -15.99 5.75 2.57
N GLU A 133 -15.29 6.83 2.93
CA GLU A 133 -15.33 8.12 2.24
C GLU A 133 -14.77 8.07 0.81
N VAL A 134 -13.79 7.18 0.56
CA VAL A 134 -13.25 6.94 -0.78
C VAL A 134 -14.26 6.15 -1.61
N SER A 135 -14.93 5.17 -1.00
CA SER A 135 -15.98 4.38 -1.67
C SER A 135 -17.19 5.22 -2.06
N ASN A 136 -17.54 6.22 -1.26
CA ASN A 136 -18.67 7.13 -1.51
C ASN A 136 -18.31 8.30 -2.46
N LEU A 137 -17.08 8.36 -2.99
CA LEU A 137 -16.59 9.48 -3.82
C LEU A 137 -16.74 10.85 -3.16
N THR A 138 -16.77 10.88 -1.83
CA THR A 138 -16.77 12.12 -1.05
C THR A 138 -15.35 12.71 -1.01
N SER A 139 -15.22 13.97 -0.61
CA SER A 139 -13.91 14.56 -0.33
C SER A 139 -13.21 13.75 0.77
N TYR A 140 -12.13 13.05 0.41
CA TYR A 140 -11.25 12.33 1.32
C TYR A 140 -9.93 13.09 1.51
N THR A 141 -9.32 12.93 2.67
CA THR A 141 -8.02 13.52 3.03
C THR A 141 -6.98 12.42 3.23
N GLU A 142 -5.82 12.74 3.81
CA GLU A 142 -4.79 11.78 4.21
C GLU A 142 -5.30 10.68 5.17
N LYS A 143 -6.48 10.87 5.77
CA LYS A 143 -7.14 9.88 6.63
C LYS A 143 -7.51 8.58 5.90
N CYS A 144 -7.62 8.58 4.57
CA CYS A 144 -7.85 7.34 3.83
C CYS A 144 -6.65 6.38 3.92
N ASP A 145 -5.42 6.91 3.97
CA ASP A 145 -4.21 6.10 4.19
C ASP A 145 -4.17 5.60 5.64
N VAL A 146 -4.61 6.40 6.62
CA VAL A 146 -4.70 6.00 8.03
C VAL A 146 -5.68 4.83 8.21
N TYR A 147 -6.82 4.85 7.52
CA TYR A 147 -7.76 3.73 7.51
C TYR A 147 -7.12 2.47 6.90
N SER A 148 -6.49 2.62 5.73
CA SER A 148 -5.81 1.52 5.02
C SER A 148 -4.67 0.91 5.86
N PHE A 149 -3.93 1.76 6.58
CA PHE A 149 -2.92 1.37 7.55
C PHE A 149 -3.53 0.53 8.68
N GLY A 150 -4.68 0.94 9.23
CA GLY A 150 -5.37 0.20 10.29
C GLY A 150 -5.77 -1.21 9.87
N ILE A 151 -6.33 -1.36 8.66
CA ILE A 151 -6.67 -2.68 8.10
C ILE A 151 -5.42 -3.52 7.86
N THR A 152 -4.37 -2.92 7.31
CA THR A 152 -3.08 -3.58 7.06
C THR A 152 -2.44 -4.05 8.37
N PHE A 153 -2.47 -3.23 9.42
CA PHE A 153 -1.95 -3.60 10.73
C PHE A 153 -2.73 -4.77 11.31
N TRP A 154 -4.07 -4.73 11.24
CA TRP A 154 -4.90 -5.84 11.69
C TRP A 154 -4.53 -7.15 10.97
N GLU A 155 -4.34 -7.14 9.66
CA GLU A 155 -3.95 -8.33 8.89
C GLU A 155 -2.56 -8.86 9.29
N VAL A 156 -1.60 -7.96 9.50
CA VAL A 156 -0.24 -8.33 9.95
C VAL A 156 -0.26 -9.01 11.32
N MET A 157 -1.16 -8.59 12.21
CA MET A 157 -1.28 -9.15 13.56
C MET A 157 -2.15 -10.41 13.60
N SER A 158 -3.25 -10.44 12.85
CA SER A 158 -4.20 -11.54 12.82
C SER A 158 -3.75 -12.70 11.96
N ARG A 159 -2.86 -12.44 10.97
CA ARG A 159 -2.45 -13.39 9.93
C ARG A 159 -3.61 -13.89 9.07
N LYS A 160 -4.68 -13.11 9.00
CA LYS A 160 -5.88 -13.41 8.22
C LYS A 160 -6.10 -12.32 7.20
N LYS A 161 -6.55 -12.69 6.01
CA LYS A 161 -6.95 -11.72 5.00
C LYS A 161 -8.14 -10.90 5.51
N PRO A 162 -8.18 -9.58 5.29
CA PRO A 162 -9.33 -8.76 5.66
C PRO A 162 -10.60 -9.31 5.02
N PHE A 163 -11.65 -9.43 5.83
CA PHE A 163 -12.93 -10.01 5.38
C PHE A 163 -12.83 -11.46 4.86
N TYR A 164 -11.89 -12.27 5.35
CA TYR A 164 -11.75 -13.70 4.95
C TYR A 164 -13.04 -14.53 5.07
N HIS A 165 -13.94 -14.18 5.99
CA HIS A 165 -15.26 -14.81 6.15
C HIS A 165 -16.23 -14.52 4.99
N LEU A 166 -15.88 -13.57 4.11
CA LEU A 166 -16.59 -13.21 2.89
C LEU A 166 -15.79 -13.62 1.65
N GLU A 167 -14.85 -14.57 1.75
CA GLU A 167 -14.10 -15.08 0.60
C GLU A 167 -15.04 -15.51 -0.54
N GLY A 168 -14.79 -15.01 -1.75
CA GLY A 168 -15.66 -15.21 -2.93
C GLY A 168 -16.73 -14.12 -3.13
N ALA A 169 -16.91 -13.20 -2.18
CA ALA A 169 -17.78 -12.04 -2.39
C ALA A 169 -17.17 -11.06 -3.41
N VAL A 170 -18.02 -10.52 -4.29
CA VAL A 170 -17.63 -9.45 -5.22
C VAL A 170 -17.19 -8.21 -4.44
N GLU A 171 -16.19 -7.48 -4.92
CA GLU A 171 -15.66 -6.26 -4.27
C GLU A 171 -16.75 -5.27 -3.82
N LEU A 172 -17.81 -5.12 -4.63
CA LEU A 172 -18.99 -4.30 -4.32
C LEU A 172 -19.66 -4.69 -2.99
N HIS A 173 -19.69 -5.98 -2.66
CA HIS A 173 -20.25 -6.46 -1.41
C HIS A 173 -19.40 -6.03 -0.21
N ILE A 174 -18.07 -6.14 -0.32
CA ILE A 174 -17.14 -5.69 0.72
C ILE A 174 -17.28 -4.19 0.94
N ARG A 175 -17.30 -3.39 -0.13
CA ARG A 175 -17.50 -1.92 -0.04
C ARG A 175 -18.81 -1.58 0.67
N LYS A 176 -19.91 -2.23 0.29
CA LYS A 176 -21.22 -2.02 0.94
C LYS A 176 -21.14 -2.31 2.45
N LYS A 177 -20.51 -3.40 2.85
CA LYS A 177 -20.33 -3.76 4.27
C LYS A 177 -19.50 -2.71 5.03
N VAL A 178 -18.43 -2.22 4.42
CA VAL A 178 -17.59 -1.15 5.02
C VAL A 178 -18.38 0.14 5.22
N ILE A 179 -19.19 0.53 4.22
CA ILE A 179 -20.09 1.70 4.28
C ILE A 179 -21.15 1.53 5.38
N GLU A 180 -21.69 0.31 5.54
CA GLU A 180 -22.62 -0.06 6.62
C GLU A 180 -21.95 -0.13 8.02
N GLY A 181 -20.66 0.21 8.13
CA GLY A 181 -19.93 0.23 9.40
C GLY A 181 -19.37 -1.12 9.84
N LYS A 182 -19.47 -2.18 9.01
CA LYS A 182 -18.84 -3.46 9.31
C LYS A 182 -17.31 -3.36 9.20
N ARG A 183 -16.61 -4.13 10.01
CA ARG A 183 -15.15 -4.20 10.04
C ARG A 183 -14.70 -5.65 9.91
N THR A 184 -13.41 -5.82 9.67
CA THR A 184 -12.79 -7.15 9.66
C THR A 184 -12.95 -7.81 11.05
N PRO A 185 -13.21 -9.14 11.14
CA PRO A 185 -13.57 -9.81 12.39
C PRO A 185 -12.48 -9.85 13.46
#